data_AF-A0A1W1BTS3-F1
#
_entry.id   AF-A0A1W1BTS3-F1
#
_cell.length_a   1.000
_cell.length_b   1.000
_cell.length_c   1.000
_cell.angle_alpha   90.00
_cell.angle_beta   90.00
_cell.angle_gamma   90.00
#
_symmetry.space_group_name_H-M   'P 1'
#
loop_
_entity.id
_entity.type
_entity.pdbx_description
1 polymer ?
#
loop_
_entity_poly.entity_id
_entity_poly.type
_entity_poly.pdbx_seq_one_letter_code
_entity_poly.pdbx_strand_id
1 'polypeptide(L)' 'MKKITFIINGRRFEVELDSDFALYVTKKLSDSKIDNDRNNDIPKFLNAYLQSLKENYDNRKQTEELLVEIST' A
#
# COMPACT_ATOMS: atom_id res chain seq x y z
N MET A 1 2.18 1.54 17.27
CA MET A 1 3.18 0.98 16.35
C MET A 1 3.04 -0.54 16.30
N LYS A 2 3.05 -1.13 15.10
CA LYS A 2 2.95 -2.55 14.81
C LYS A 2 4.03 -2.90 13.79
N LYS A 3 4.74 -3.99 14.04
CA LYS A 3 5.75 -4.52 13.13
C LYS A 3 5.10 -5.44 12.11
N ILE A 4 5.47 -5.26 10.84
CA ILE A 4 5.11 -6.17 9.75
C ILE A 4 6.40 -6.73 9.16
N THR A 5 6.39 -8.03 8.93
CA THR A 5 7.47 -8.72 8.22
C THR A 5 7.03 -8.99 6.79
N PHE A 6 7.95 -8.80 5.85
CA PHE A 6 7.81 -9.24 4.47
C PHE A 6 9.04 -10.08 4.08
N ILE A 7 8.81 -11.10 3.26
CA ILE A 7 9.90 -11.85 2.61
C ILE A 7 9.84 -11.55 1.12
N ILE A 8 10.87 -10.88 0.59
CA ILE A 8 10.94 -10.45 -0.81
C ILE A 8 12.24 -11.00 -1.41
N ASN A 9 12.13 -11.82 -2.45
CA ASN A 9 13.26 -12.48 -3.11
C ASN A 9 14.24 -13.14 -2.13
N GLY A 10 13.70 -13.88 -1.15
CA GLY A 10 14.45 -14.59 -0.10
C GLY A 10 14.99 -13.71 1.02
N ARG A 11 14.78 -12.38 0.96
CA ARG A 11 15.26 -11.44 1.98
C ARG A 11 14.12 -11.03 2.89
N ARG A 12 14.38 -11.02 4.21
CA ARG A 12 13.43 -10.58 5.23
C ARG A 12 13.55 -9.08 5.44
N PHE A 13 12.41 -8.39 5.42
CA PHE A 13 12.26 -6.97 5.72
C PHE A 13 11.30 -6.82 6.90
N GLU A 14 11.66 -5.96 7.85
CA GLU A 14 10.80 -5.61 8.97
C GLU A 14 10.53 -4.11 8.92
N VAL A 15 9.25 -3.74 8.98
CA VAL A 15 8.80 -2.35 8.95
C VAL A 15 7.86 -2.09 10.11
N GLU A 16 8.04 -0.95 10.75
CA GLU A 16 7.24 -0.53 11.88
C GLU A 16 6.28 0.59 11.43
N LEU A 17 4.98 0.35 11.61
CA LEU A 17 3.91 1.23 11.14
C LEU A 17 2.93 1.55 12.26
N ASP A 18 2.16 2.63 12.14
CA ASP A 18 1.02 2.86 13.03
C ASP A 18 0.02 1.71 12.96
N SER A 19 -0.66 1.42 14.07
CA SER A 19 -1.46 0.19 14.21
C SER A 19 -2.58 0.09 13.16
N ASP A 20 -3.31 1.19 12.93
CA ASP A 20 -4.40 1.23 11.96
C ASP A 20 -3.87 1.20 10.52
N PHE A 21 -2.76 1.89 10.29
CA PHE A 21 -2.09 1.86 8.99
C PHE A 21 -1.53 0.47 8.66
N ALA A 22 -1.01 -0.24 9.65
CA ALA A 22 -0.54 -1.61 9.50
C ALA A 22 -1.65 -2.58 9.09
N LEU A 23 -2.87 -2.40 9.62
CA LEU A 23 -4.05 -3.17 9.22
C LEU A 23 -4.44 -2.87 7.77
N TYR A 24 -4.46 -1.59 7.40
CA TYR A 24 -4.73 -1.16 6.03
C TYR A 24 -3.71 -1.74 5.03
N VAL A 25 -2.41 -1.58 5.30
CA VAL A 25 -1.32 -2.08 4.43
C VAL A 25 -1.39 -3.59 4.27
N THR A 26 -1.59 -4.33 5.37
CA THR A 26 -1.71 -5.80 5.33
C THR A 26 -2.86 -6.24 4.44
N LYS A 27 -4.03 -5.61 4.58
CA LYS A 27 -5.20 -5.90 3.74
C LYS A 27 -4.91 -5.58 2.27
N LYS A 28 -4.36 -4.40 1.99
CA LYS A 28 -4.09 -3.94 0.63
C LYS A 28 -3.09 -4.84 -0.09
N LEU A 29 -2.01 -5.22 0.58
CA LEU A 29 -1.00 -6.12 0.02
C LEU A 29 -1.54 -7.54 -0.21
N SER A 30 -2.39 -8.02 0.71
CA SER A 30 -3.11 -9.29 0.52
C SER A 30 -4.00 -9.26 -0.73
N ASP A 31 -4.72 -8.17 -0.99
CA ASP A 31 -5.53 -7.99 -2.20
C ASP A 31 -4.67 -8.03 -3.49
N SER A 32 -3.40 -7.60 -3.39
CA SER A 32 -2.39 -7.69 -4.46
C SER A 32 -1.64 -9.03 -4.49
N LYS A 33 -2.09 -10.05 -3.74
CA LYS A 33 -1.46 -11.40 -3.65
C LYS A 33 -0.01 -11.37 -3.14
N ILE A 34 0.27 -10.44 -2.23
CA ILE A 34 1.52 -10.35 -1.47
C ILE A 34 1.27 -10.94 -0.08
N ASP A 35 2.07 -11.93 0.29
CA ASP A 35 1.97 -12.63 1.56
C ASP A 35 2.99 -12.06 2.57
N ASN A 36 2.62 -11.91 3.84
CA ASN A 36 3.54 -11.43 4.86
C ASN A 36 4.57 -12.51 5.28
N ASP A 37 4.15 -13.78 5.28
CA ASP A 37 4.93 -14.91 5.82
C ASP A 37 5.53 -15.82 4.73
N ARG A 38 5.38 -15.45 3.46
CA ARG A 38 5.93 -16.21 2.32
C ARG A 38 6.83 -15.35 1.46
N ASN A 39 7.69 -16.01 0.70
CA ASN A 39 8.53 -15.31 -0.27
C ASN A 39 7.67 -14.73 -1.40
N ASN A 40 7.89 -13.47 -1.70
CA ASN A 40 7.24 -12.75 -2.79
C ASN A 40 8.26 -12.33 -3.85
N ASP A 41 7.85 -12.37 -5.10
CA ASP A 41 8.68 -11.90 -6.20
C ASP A 41 8.61 -10.38 -6.32
N ILE A 42 9.74 -9.78 -6.70
CA ILE A 42 9.91 -8.33 -6.88
C ILE A 42 8.82 -7.71 -7.78
N PRO A 43 8.42 -8.33 -8.91
CA PRO A 43 7.39 -7.73 -9.78
C PRO A 43 6.04 -7.52 -9.09
N LYS A 44 5.65 -8.38 -8.12
CA LYS A 44 4.39 -8.21 -7.39
C LYS A 44 4.40 -6.95 -6.55
N PHE A 45 5.52 -6.68 -5.86
CA PHE A 45 5.70 -5.47 -5.07
C PHE A 45 5.73 -4.22 -5.95
N LEU A 46 6.43 -4.26 -7.08
CA LEU A 46 6.44 -3.14 -8.02
C LEU A 46 5.02 -2.84 -8.55
N ASN A 47 4.26 -3.88 -8.89
CA ASN A 47 2.89 -3.71 -9.36
C ASN A 47 1.97 -3.12 -8.27
N ALA A 48 2.05 -3.63 -7.03
CA ALA A 48 1.28 -3.09 -5.90
C ALA A 48 1.64 -1.63 -5.61
N TYR A 49 2.93 -1.26 -5.72
CA TYR A 49 3.38 0.12 -5.58
C TYR A 49 2.79 1.02 -6.68
N LEU A 50 2.86 0.60 -7.95
CA LEU A 50 2.31 1.37 -9.07
C LEU A 50 0.78 1.53 -8.94
N GLN A 51 0.07 0.51 -8.46
CA GLN A 51 -1.36 0.60 -8.16
C GLN A 51 -1.64 1.64 -7.06
N SER A 52 -0.88 1.61 -5.96
CA SER A 52 -1.02 2.62 -4.90
C SER A 52 -0.72 4.04 -5.40
N LEU A 53 0.28 4.22 -6.26
CA LEU A 53 0.57 5.52 -6.88
C LEU A 53 -0.61 6.01 -7.74
N LYS A 54 -1.23 5.13 -8.53
CA LYS A 54 -2.40 5.48 -9.35
C LYS A 54 -3.60 5.89 -8.48
N GLU A 55 -3.88 5.14 -7.43
CA GLU A 55 -4.94 5.45 -6.48
C GLU A 55 -4.71 6.81 -5.81
N ASN A 56 -3.47 7.09 -5.39
CA ASN A 56 -3.12 8.39 -4.81
C ASN A 56 -3.28 9.54 -5.81
N TYR A 57 -2.90 9.33 -7.07
CA TYR A 57 -3.10 10.31 -8.14
C TYR A 57 -4.60 10.60 -8.35
N ASP A 58 -5.42 9.56 -8.44
CA ASP A 58 -6.87 9.71 -8.65
C ASP A 58 -7.56 10.37 -7.45
N ASN A 59 -7.21 9.97 -6.22
CA ASN A 59 -7.75 10.56 -5.01
C ASN A 59 -7.42 12.05 -4.90
N ARG A 60 -6.21 12.46 -5.29
CA ARG A 60 -5.82 13.87 -5.34
C ARG A 60 -6.66 14.65 -6.34
N LYS A 61 -6.83 14.12 -7.55
CA LYS A 61 -7.65 14.75 -8.59
C LYS A 61 -9.10 14.94 -8.12
N GLN A 62 -9.69 13.91 -7.53
CA GLN A 62 -11.05 13.96 -6.98
C GLN A 62 -11.18 14.96 -5.83
N THR A 63 -10.17 15.03 -4.95
CA THR A 63 -10.16 16.00 -3.85
C THR A 63 -10.10 17.43 -4.39
N GLU A 64 -9.26 17.69 -5.39
CA GLU A 64 -9.18 19.00 -6.06
C GLU A 64 -10.51 19.38 -6.72
N GLU A 65 -11.17 18.44 -7.40
CA GLU A 65 -12.51 18.65 -8.00
C GLU A 65 -13.56 19.01 -6.94
N LEU A 66 -13.64 18.26 -5.85
CA LEU A 66 -14.58 18.52 -4.74
C LEU A 66 -14.33 19.87 -4.05
N LEU A 67 -13.06 20.27 -3.90
CA LEU A 67 -12.71 21.57 -3.31
C LEU A 67 -13.19 22.74 -4.19
N VAL A 68 -13.13 22.60 -5.51
CA VAL A 68 -13.66 23.60 -6.45
C VAL A 68 -15.19 23.69 -6.34
N GLU A 69 -15.87 22.55 -6.28
CA GLU A 69 -17.34 22.51 -6.15
C GLU A 69 -17.84 23.17 -4.86
N ILE A 70 -17.17 22.97 -3.74
CA ILE A 70 -17.57 23.55 -2.43
C ILE A 70 -17.21 25.04 -2.34
N SER A 71 -16.27 25.52 -3.16
CA SER A 71 -15.83 26.93 -3.16
C SER A 71 -16.64 27.83 -4.10
N THR A 72 -17.59 27.27 -4.86
CA THR A 72 -18.44 27.97 -5.84
C THR A 72 -19.86 28.10 -5.31
#